data_AF-A0A940KXZ2-F1
#
_entry.id   AF-A0A940KXZ2-F1
#
_cell.length_a   1.000
_cell.length_b   1.000
_cell.length_c   1.000
_cell.angle_alpha   90.00
_cell.angle_beta   90.00
_cell.angle_gamma   90.00
#
_symmetry.space_group_name_H-M   'P 1'
#
loop_
_entity.id
_entity.type
_entity.pdbx_description
1 polymer ?
#
loop_
_entity_poly.entity_id
_entity_poly.type
_entity_poly.pdbx_seq_one_letter_code
_entity_poly.pdbx_strand_id
1 'polypeptide(L)'
;MKRFPLEPLCRVRDLRLEAIQKRVSECRAEVAQAEQRRDLAKQARSDVGDRRRAHLQACESALDDPQRLAPDWLERAERHRLWLDGEIVRSDAAVAAAERDVVQAEAKLREEIVQLRRAQAKVDALEKFRGDWSRRHQAEQERREEQDGEELYRVPAHAMR
;
A
#
# COMPACT_ATOMS: atom_id res chain seq x y z
N MET A 1 -12.96 23.04 33.38
CA MET A 1 -13.03 21.64 32.92
C MET A 1 -11.69 20.95 33.16
N LYS A 2 -11.67 19.77 33.80
CA LYS A 2 -10.45 18.96 33.87
C LYS A 2 -10.14 18.40 32.48
N ARG A 3 -8.85 18.24 32.14
CA ARG A 3 -8.41 17.60 30.89
C ARG A 3 -8.34 16.08 31.08
N PHE A 4 -8.53 15.33 30.00
CA PHE A 4 -8.42 13.87 30.02
C PHE A 4 -6.99 13.46 30.45
N PRO A 5 -6.82 12.60 31.47
CA PRO A 5 -5.50 12.28 32.02
C PRO A 5 -4.54 11.62 31.03
N LEU A 6 -5.05 10.93 30.02
CA LEU A 6 -4.25 10.24 29.00
C LEU A 6 -4.11 11.05 27.70
N GLU A 7 -4.40 12.35 27.71
CA GLU A 7 -4.25 13.22 26.53
C GLU A 7 -2.86 13.13 25.86
N PRO A 8 -1.72 13.08 26.59
CA PRO A 8 -0.42 12.91 25.96
C PRO A 8 -0.29 11.58 25.20
N LEU A 9 -0.94 10.51 25.69
CA LEU A 9 -0.93 9.21 25.04
C LEU A 9 -1.78 9.22 23.76
N CYS A 10 -2.92 9.91 23.75
CA CYS A 10 -3.70 10.13 22.54
C CYS A 10 -2.84 10.76 21.45
N ARG A 11 -2.18 11.89 21.76
CA ARG A 11 -1.31 12.59 20.81
C ARG A 11 -0.18 11.72 20.26
N VAL A 12 0.46 10.92 21.10
CA VAL A 12 1.52 9.99 20.65
C VAL A 12 0.95 8.90 19.73
N ARG A 13 -0.27 8.43 19.97
CA ARG A 13 -0.92 7.41 19.15
C ARG A 13 -1.39 7.98 17.82
N ASP A 14 -1.89 9.21 17.79
CA ASP A 14 -2.25 9.92 16.56
C ASP A 14 -1.03 10.11 15.66
N LEU A 15 0.08 10.61 16.21
CA LEU A 15 1.35 10.75 15.47
C LEU A 15 1.86 9.41 14.91
N ARG A 16 1.70 8.32 15.67
CA ARG A 16 2.07 6.98 15.20
C ARG A 16 1.13 6.48 14.11
N LEU A 17 -0.16 6.77 14.23
CA LEU A 17 -1.16 6.41 13.22
C LEU A 17 -0.87 7.15 11.91
N GLU A 18 -0.60 8.46 11.96
CA GLU A 18 -0.21 9.28 10.81
C GLU A 18 1.06 8.73 10.15
N ALA A 19 2.09 8.37 10.93
CA ALA A 19 3.31 7.80 10.40
C ALA A 19 3.07 6.46 9.67
N ILE A 20 2.19 5.60 10.21
CA ILE A 20 1.83 4.33 9.57
C ILE A 20 0.98 4.56 8.31
N GLN A 21 0.04 5.51 8.34
CA GLN A 21 -0.74 5.91 7.16
C GLN A 21 0.17 6.38 6.03
N LYS A 22 1.19 7.18 6.35
CA LYS A 22 2.22 7.60 5.40
C LYS A 22 2.95 6.39 4.80
N ARG A 23 3.42 5.45 5.62
CA ARG A 23 4.06 4.21 5.14
C ARG A 23 3.15 3.39 4.23
N VAL A 24 1.87 3.23 4.58
CA VAL A 24 0.89 2.54 3.72
C VAL A 24 0.76 3.25 2.37
N SER A 25 0.77 4.58 2.35
CA SER A 25 0.73 5.35 1.09
C SER A 25 2.00 5.15 0.25
N GLU A 26 3.17 5.09 0.89
CA GLU A 26 4.46 4.81 0.24
C GLU A 26 4.46 3.38 -0.35
N CYS A 27 4.03 2.37 0.41
CA CYS A 27 3.92 0.99 -0.09
C CYS A 27 2.92 0.86 -1.25
N ARG A 28 1.82 1.62 -1.26
CA ARG A 28 0.90 1.64 -2.41
C ARG A 28 1.58 2.19 -3.66
N ALA A 29 2.38 3.24 -3.52
CA ALA A 29 3.17 3.78 -4.62
C ALA A 29 4.22 2.77 -5.11
N GLU A 30 4.88 2.05 -4.19
CA GLU A 30 5.82 0.98 -4.55
C GLU A 30 5.15 -0.15 -5.35
N VAL A 31 3.96 -0.58 -4.95
CA VAL A 31 3.17 -1.59 -5.69
C VAL A 31 2.85 -1.09 -7.09
N ALA A 32 2.33 0.14 -7.22
CA ALA A 32 2.01 0.72 -8.52
C ALA A 32 3.24 0.82 -9.43
N GLN A 33 4.40 1.19 -8.89
CA GLN A 33 5.66 1.21 -9.64
C GLN A 33 6.13 -0.20 -10.04
N ALA A 34 5.97 -1.20 -9.18
CA ALA A 34 6.29 -2.58 -9.49
C ALA A 34 5.38 -3.13 -10.61
N GLU A 35 4.08 -2.85 -10.55
CA GLU A 35 3.12 -3.23 -11.60
C GLU A 35 3.46 -2.57 -12.93
N GLN A 36 3.77 -1.28 -12.93
CA GLN A 36 4.19 -0.58 -14.14
C GLN A 36 5.45 -1.22 -14.76
N ARG A 37 6.45 -1.57 -13.93
CA ARG A 37 7.66 -2.27 -14.42
C ARG A 37 7.34 -3.65 -14.99
N ARG A 38 6.45 -4.40 -14.36
CA ARG A 38 5.97 -5.70 -14.86
C ARG A 38 5.30 -5.55 -16.22
N ASP A 39 4.44 -4.56 -16.37
CA ASP A 39 3.68 -4.35 -17.60
C ASP A 39 4.61 -3.91 -18.75
N LEU A 40 5.58 -3.04 -18.48
CA LEU A 40 6.63 -2.68 -19.43
C LEU A 40 7.49 -3.90 -19.84
N ALA A 41 7.87 -4.76 -18.88
CA ALA A 41 8.62 -5.97 -19.18
C ALA A 41 7.80 -6.95 -20.05
N LYS A 42 6.50 -7.09 -19.78
CA LYS A 42 5.58 -7.91 -20.60
C LYS A 42 5.42 -7.37 -22.00
N GLN A 43 5.32 -6.05 -22.14
CA GLN A 43 5.26 -5.39 -23.45
C GLN A 43 6.54 -5.63 -24.24
N ALA A 44 7.72 -5.37 -23.64
CA ALA A 44 9.01 -5.62 -24.28
C ALA A 44 9.17 -7.08 -24.73
N ARG A 45 8.73 -8.04 -23.90
CA ARG A 45 8.68 -9.46 -24.28
C ARG A 45 7.79 -9.64 -25.51
N SER A 46 6.56 -9.11 -25.48
CA SER A 46 5.64 -9.22 -26.61
C SER A 46 6.26 -8.71 -27.90
N ASP A 47 6.92 -7.55 -27.86
CA ASP A 47 7.58 -6.93 -29.02
C ASP A 47 8.72 -7.80 -29.58
N VAL A 48 9.49 -8.49 -28.72
CA VAL A 48 10.50 -9.47 -29.18
C VAL A 48 9.83 -10.67 -29.84
N GLY A 49 8.71 -11.17 -29.27
CA GLY A 49 7.93 -12.25 -29.86
C GLY A 49 7.37 -11.90 -31.22
N ASP A 50 6.88 -10.67 -31.39
CA ASP A 50 6.34 -10.16 -32.65
C ASP A 50 7.44 -10.04 -33.71
N ARG A 51 8.60 -9.49 -33.35
CA ARG A 51 9.78 -9.47 -34.22
C ARG A 51 10.21 -10.86 -34.66
N ARG A 52 10.18 -11.83 -33.74
CA ARG A 52 10.48 -13.24 -34.06
C ARG A 52 9.49 -13.85 -35.03
N ARG A 53 8.18 -13.63 -34.83
CA ARG A 53 7.15 -14.11 -35.76
C ARG A 53 7.31 -13.47 -37.14
N ALA A 54 7.52 -12.16 -37.20
CA ALA A 54 7.75 -11.45 -38.46
C ALA A 54 8.99 -11.95 -39.20
N HIS A 55 10.09 -12.21 -38.47
CA HIS A 55 11.31 -12.79 -39.04
C HIS A 55 11.08 -14.18 -39.64
N LEU A 56 10.36 -15.06 -38.92
CA LEU A 56 10.02 -16.40 -39.42
C LEU A 56 9.14 -16.33 -40.67
N GLN A 57 8.11 -15.50 -40.66
CA GLN A 57 7.24 -15.29 -41.81
C GLN A 57 8.03 -14.76 -43.02
N ALA A 58 8.95 -13.81 -42.81
CA ALA A 58 9.82 -13.32 -43.88
C ALA A 58 10.75 -14.42 -44.42
N CYS A 59 11.26 -15.30 -43.55
CA CYS A 59 12.06 -16.44 -43.98
C CYS A 59 11.25 -17.44 -44.80
N GLU A 60 10.03 -17.75 -44.39
CA GLU A 60 9.13 -18.64 -45.13
C GLU A 60 8.82 -18.09 -46.52
N SER A 61 8.43 -16.82 -46.63
CA SER A 61 8.16 -16.17 -47.92
C SER A 61 9.39 -16.09 -48.84
N ALA A 62 10.60 -16.00 -48.27
CA ALA A 62 11.83 -15.95 -49.05
C ALA A 62 12.22 -17.32 -49.63
N LEU A 63 11.82 -18.41 -48.98
CA LEU A 63 12.06 -19.77 -49.47
C LEU A 63 11.18 -20.13 -50.68
N ASP A 64 10.08 -19.40 -50.90
CA ASP A 64 9.20 -19.59 -52.05
C ASP A 64 9.82 -19.09 -53.38
N ASP A 65 10.85 -18.24 -53.34
CA ASP A 65 11.63 -17.80 -54.52
C ASP A 65 13.15 -17.91 -54.27
N PRO A 66 13.71 -19.14 -54.31
CA PRO A 66 15.10 -19.40 -53.94
C PRO A 66 16.13 -18.74 -54.87
N GLN A 67 15.74 -18.40 -56.10
CA GLN A 67 16.64 -17.85 -57.12
C GLN A 67 17.13 -16.43 -56.77
N ARG A 68 16.48 -15.77 -55.80
CA ARG A 68 16.82 -14.42 -55.33
C ARG A 68 17.64 -14.40 -54.04
N LEU A 69 17.93 -15.56 -53.46
CA LEU A 69 18.64 -15.63 -52.19
C LEU A 69 20.15 -15.61 -52.41
N ALA A 70 20.83 -14.75 -51.64
CA ALA A 70 22.29 -14.78 -51.58
C ALA A 70 22.78 -16.12 -50.99
N PRO A 71 23.97 -16.61 -51.36
CA PRO A 71 24.49 -17.90 -50.89
C PRO A 71 24.59 -18.05 -49.36
N ASP A 72 24.73 -16.94 -48.63
CA ASP A 72 24.87 -16.89 -47.17
C ASP A 72 23.56 -16.56 -46.43
N TRP A 73 22.44 -16.44 -47.15
CA TRP A 73 21.19 -15.94 -46.59
C TRP A 73 20.65 -16.82 -45.45
N LEU A 74 20.70 -18.14 -45.61
CA LEU A 74 20.25 -19.10 -44.59
C LEU A 74 21.03 -18.95 -43.29
N GLU A 75 22.36 -18.86 -43.36
CA GLU A 75 23.22 -18.70 -42.20
C GLU A 75 22.92 -17.38 -41.46
N ARG A 76 22.70 -16.29 -42.20
CA ARG A 76 22.30 -14.99 -41.61
C ARG A 76 20.92 -15.06 -40.95
N ALA A 77 19.95 -15.72 -41.60
CA ALA A 77 18.61 -15.89 -41.07
C ALA A 77 18.61 -16.74 -39.79
N GLU A 78 19.40 -17.81 -39.74
CA GLU A 78 19.57 -18.66 -38.55
C GLU A 78 20.24 -17.92 -37.39
N ARG A 79 21.31 -17.16 -37.65
CA ARG A 79 21.98 -16.33 -36.63
C ARG A 79 21.02 -15.29 -36.03
N HIS A 80 20.24 -14.63 -36.87
CA HIS A 80 19.23 -13.66 -36.41
C HIS A 80 18.17 -14.37 -35.56
N ARG A 81 17.66 -15.53 -36.00
CA ARG A 81 16.71 -16.33 -35.20
C ARG A 81 17.26 -16.67 -33.83
N LEU A 82 18.50 -17.17 -33.74
CA LEU A 82 19.15 -17.51 -32.47
C LEU A 82 19.32 -16.29 -31.56
N TRP A 83 19.64 -15.13 -32.14
CA TRP A 83 19.72 -13.88 -31.39
C TRP A 83 18.34 -13.48 -30.81
N LEU A 84 17.27 -13.59 -31.61
CA LEU A 84 15.90 -13.33 -31.15
C LEU A 84 15.45 -14.33 -30.07
N ASP A 85 15.78 -15.61 -30.21
CA ASP A 85 15.52 -16.62 -29.18
C ASP A 85 16.22 -16.25 -27.86
N GLY A 86 17.47 -15.80 -27.93
CA GLY A 86 18.21 -15.30 -26.76
C GLY A 86 17.58 -14.05 -26.12
N GLU A 87 17.06 -13.12 -26.92
CA GLU A 87 16.32 -11.94 -26.44
C GLU A 87 15.01 -12.32 -25.75
N ILE A 88 14.31 -13.35 -26.24
CA ILE A 88 13.09 -13.88 -25.61
C ILE A 88 13.43 -14.43 -24.22
N VAL A 89 14.48 -15.26 -24.12
CA VAL A 89 14.90 -15.83 -22.82
C VAL A 89 15.24 -14.72 -21.81
N ARG A 90 15.96 -13.67 -22.25
CA ARG A 90 16.26 -12.51 -21.41
C ARG A 90 15.00 -11.76 -20.97
N SER A 91 14.07 -11.53 -21.91
CA SER A 91 12.80 -10.84 -21.63
C SER A 91 11.90 -11.64 -20.70
N ASP A 92 11.81 -12.96 -20.87
CA ASP A 92 11.03 -13.84 -19.99
C ASP A 92 11.62 -13.82 -18.56
N ALA A 93 12.95 -13.83 -18.42
CA ALA A 93 13.61 -13.67 -17.12
C ALA A 93 13.33 -12.30 -16.47
N ALA A 94 13.29 -11.22 -17.27
CA ALA A 94 12.95 -9.89 -16.79
C ALA A 94 11.49 -9.80 -16.31
N VAL A 95 10.55 -10.42 -17.04
CA VAL A 95 9.14 -10.53 -16.63
C VAL A 95 9.04 -11.29 -15.30
N ALA A 96 9.71 -12.44 -15.17
CA ALA A 96 9.70 -13.22 -13.94
C ALA A 96 10.32 -12.47 -12.74
N ALA A 97 11.34 -11.64 -12.97
CA ALA A 97 11.89 -10.76 -11.93
C ALA A 97 10.86 -9.70 -11.51
N ALA A 98 10.24 -9.00 -12.47
CA ALA A 98 9.24 -7.97 -12.18
C ALA A 98 7.99 -8.53 -11.48
N GLU A 99 7.56 -9.74 -11.83
CA GLU A 99 6.45 -10.42 -11.14
C GLU A 99 6.78 -10.73 -9.67
N ARG A 100 8.02 -11.14 -9.38
CA ARG A 100 8.48 -11.32 -7.99
C ARG A 100 8.50 -10.00 -7.22
N ASP A 101 8.92 -8.92 -7.86
CA ASP A 101 8.93 -7.59 -7.25
C ASP A 101 7.52 -7.12 -6.88
N VAL A 102 6.52 -7.36 -7.74
CA VAL A 102 5.10 -7.07 -7.44
C VAL A 102 4.65 -7.85 -6.20
N VAL A 103 4.91 -9.17 -6.16
CA VAL A 103 4.53 -10.01 -5.02
C VAL A 103 5.18 -9.52 -3.72
N GLN A 104 6.45 -9.13 -3.76
CA GLN A 104 7.14 -8.60 -2.59
C GLN A 104 6.57 -7.24 -2.14
N ALA A 105 6.28 -6.34 -3.08
CA ALA A 105 5.67 -5.04 -2.77
C ALA A 105 4.27 -5.21 -2.16
N GLU A 106 3.45 -6.12 -2.71
CA GLU A 106 2.14 -6.45 -2.15
C GLU A 106 2.24 -7.04 -0.74
N ALA A 107 3.21 -7.94 -0.50
CA ALA A 107 3.42 -8.51 0.83
C ALA A 107 3.74 -7.43 1.87
N LYS A 108 4.65 -6.50 1.55
CA LYS A 108 4.95 -5.34 2.39
C LYS A 108 3.72 -4.48 2.65
N LEU A 109 2.94 -4.18 1.61
CA LEU A 109 1.70 -3.40 1.75
C LEU A 109 0.70 -4.10 2.69
N ARG A 110 0.55 -5.42 2.59
CA ARG A 110 -0.34 -6.19 3.48
C ARG A 110 0.13 -6.11 4.94
N GLU A 111 1.44 -6.21 5.19
CA GLU A 111 2.00 -6.05 6.53
C GLU A 111 1.72 -4.66 7.12
N GLU A 112 1.96 -3.60 6.35
CA GLU A 112 1.69 -2.22 6.80
C GLU A 112 0.19 -1.97 7.02
N ILE A 113 -0.70 -2.54 6.20
CA ILE A 113 -2.15 -2.48 6.44
C ILE A 113 -2.53 -3.16 7.77
N VAL A 114 -1.90 -4.29 8.11
CA VAL A 114 -2.13 -4.94 9.40
C VAL A 114 -1.66 -4.04 10.56
N GLN A 115 -0.51 -3.38 10.41
CA GLN A 115 -0.05 -2.41 11.42
C GLN A 115 -0.99 -1.22 11.54
N LEU A 116 -1.52 -0.71 10.43
CA LEU A 116 -2.49 0.38 10.40
C LEU A 116 -3.75 -0.01 11.18
N ARG A 117 -4.31 -1.19 10.92
CA ARG A 117 -5.49 -1.69 11.66
C ARG A 117 -5.22 -1.82 13.16
N ARG A 118 -4.04 -2.31 13.54
CA ARG A 118 -3.63 -2.41 14.95
C ARG A 118 -3.44 -1.05 15.61
N ALA A 119 -2.94 -0.06 14.87
CA ALA A 119 -2.79 1.31 15.37
C ALA A 119 -4.16 1.97 15.55
N GLN A 120 -5.05 1.84 14.56
CA GLN A 120 -6.42 2.37 14.62
C GLN A 120 -7.17 1.80 15.83
N ALA A 121 -7.15 0.48 16.03
CA ALA A 121 -7.81 -0.15 17.17
C ALA A 121 -7.33 0.39 18.53
N LYS A 122 -6.06 0.81 18.63
CA LYS A 122 -5.51 1.43 19.85
C LYS A 122 -5.98 2.88 20.03
N VAL A 123 -6.14 3.62 18.94
CA VAL A 123 -6.72 4.97 18.96
C VAL A 123 -8.18 4.87 19.38
N ASP A 124 -8.98 4.03 18.71
CA ASP A 124 -10.41 3.83 19.00
C ASP A 124 -10.64 3.44 20.47
N ALA A 125 -9.77 2.57 21.02
CA ALA A 125 -9.83 2.19 22.43
C ALA A 125 -9.60 3.39 23.37
N LEU A 126 -8.64 4.27 23.06
CA LEU A 126 -8.40 5.49 23.83
C LEU A 126 -9.55 6.48 23.70
N GLU A 127 -10.16 6.61 22.53
CA GLU A 127 -11.33 7.46 22.35
C GLU A 127 -12.51 7.00 23.19
N LYS A 128 -12.72 5.67 23.26
CA LYS A 128 -13.73 5.07 24.15
C LYS A 128 -13.43 5.40 25.62
N PHE A 129 -12.17 5.23 26.06
CA PHE A 129 -11.77 5.58 27.43
C PHE A 129 -11.96 7.08 27.73
N ARG A 130 -11.66 7.96 26.77
CA ARG A 130 -11.89 9.41 26.88
C ARG A 130 -13.37 9.72 27.04
N GLY A 131 -14.24 9.09 26.25
CA GLY A 131 -15.69 9.22 26.37
C GLY A 131 -16.23 8.73 27.71
N ASP A 132 -15.77 7.56 28.19
CA ASP A 132 -16.14 7.01 29.49
C ASP A 132 -15.68 7.91 30.65
N TRP A 133 -14.46 8.43 30.58
CA TRP A 133 -13.92 9.37 31.55
C TRP A 133 -14.72 10.67 31.59
N SER A 134 -15.03 11.24 30.42
CA SER A 134 -15.81 12.49 30.31
C SER A 134 -17.20 12.31 30.93
N ARG A 135 -17.89 11.20 30.63
CA ARG A 135 -19.21 10.90 31.20
C ARG A 135 -19.16 10.74 32.72
N ARG A 136 -18.17 10.00 33.24
CA ARG A 136 -17.99 9.82 34.70
C ARG A 136 -17.70 11.14 35.41
N HIS A 137 -16.82 11.96 34.83
CA HIS A 137 -16.46 13.24 35.41
C HIS A 137 -17.64 14.21 35.40
N GLN A 138 -18.41 14.25 34.31
CA GLN A 138 -19.62 15.07 34.23
C GLN A 138 -20.66 14.64 35.27
N ALA A 139 -20.95 13.34 35.38
CA ALA A 139 -21.87 12.82 36.38
C ALA A 139 -21.38 13.01 37.84
N GLU A 140 -20.07 13.14 38.05
CA GLU A 140 -19.50 13.48 39.36
C GLU A 140 -19.63 14.98 39.65
N GLN A 141 -19.47 15.85 38.64
CA GLN A 141 -19.71 17.29 38.79
C GLN A 141 -21.19 17.58 39.06
N GLU A 142 -22.10 16.99 38.28
CA GLU A 142 -23.55 17.13 38.49
C GLU A 142 -23.95 16.71 39.91
N ARG A 143 -23.47 15.57 40.40
CA ARG A 143 -23.71 15.13 41.78
C ARG A 143 -23.14 16.07 42.86
N ARG A 144 -21.98 16.69 42.59
CA ARG A 144 -21.40 17.68 43.52
C ARG A 144 -22.21 18.97 43.52
N GLU A 145 -22.66 19.43 42.35
CA GLU A 145 -23.51 20.62 42.23
C GLU A 145 -24.89 20.40 42.90
N GLU A 146 -25.46 19.20 42.78
CA GLU A 146 -26.67 18.80 43.53
C GLU A 146 -26.43 18.81 45.05
N GLN A 147 -25.33 18.24 45.52
CA GLN A 147 -24.96 18.22 46.94
C GLN A 147 -24.72 19.63 47.49
N ASP A 148 -23.94 20.46 46.79
CA ASP A 148 -23.67 21.84 47.16
C ASP A 148 -24.98 22.67 47.21
N GLY A 149 -25.89 22.42 46.25
CA GLY A 149 -27.22 23.02 46.24
C GLY A 149 -28.08 22.58 47.43
N GLU A 150 -28.15 21.29 47.73
CA GLU A 150 -28.85 20.75 48.90
C GLU A 150 -28.29 21.29 50.22
N GLU A 151 -26.97 21.42 50.33
CA GLU A 151 -26.31 22.02 51.49
C GLU A 151 -26.68 23.50 51.64
N LEU A 152 -26.72 24.28 50.54
CA LEU A 152 -27.20 25.66 50.55
C LEU A 152 -28.65 25.80 51.04
N TYR A 153 -29.53 24.86 50.66
CA TYR A 153 -30.91 24.82 51.15
C TYR A 153 -31.03 24.34 52.60
N ARG A 154 -30.03 23.60 53.12
CA ARG A 154 -29.97 23.12 54.50
C ARG A 154 -29.27 24.07 55.47
N VAL A 155 -28.57 25.12 55.00
CA VAL A 155 -28.07 26.18 55.88
C VAL A 155 -29.28 26.84 56.55
N PRO A 156 -29.47 26.65 57.87
CA PRO A 156 -30.63 27.21 58.54
C PRO A 156 -30.50 28.72 58.58
N ALA A 157 -31.65 29.40 58.63
CA ALA A 157 -31.82 30.79 59.05
C ALA A 157 -31.35 31.01 60.51
N HIS A 158 -30.09 30.70 60.80
CA HIS A 158 -29.43 30.85 62.10
C HIS A 158 -28.36 31.96 62.09
N ALA A 159 -28.23 32.69 60.98
CA ALA A 159 -27.51 33.97 60.91
C ALA A 159 -28.44 35.19 61.02
N MET A 160 -29.68 35.02 61.48
CA MET A 160 -30.56 36.12 61.91
C MET A 160 -30.94 35.93 63.38
N ARG A 161 -30.00 36.25 64.27
CA ARG A 161 -30.29 36.70 65.64
C ARG A 161 -29.45 37.93 65.92
#